data_AF-A0A2W7HZ30-F1
#
_entry.id   AF-A0A2W7HZ30-F1
#
_cell.length_a   1.000
_cell.length_b   1.000
_cell.length_c   1.000
_cell.angle_alpha   90.00
_cell.angle_beta   90.00
_cell.angle_gamma   90.00
#
_symmetry.space_group_name_H-M   'P 1'
#
loop_
_entity.id
_entity.type
_entity.pdbx_description
1 polymer ?
#
loop_
_entity_poly.entity_id
_entity_poly.type
_entity_poly.pdbx_seq_one_letter_code
_entity_poly.pdbx_strand_id
1 'polypeptide(L)'
;MRITCPACDASYDVPDGMLSAASEVRCVRCTHVWRPLGPAPMPAPPVASPAPKPAPPPVPPPLAPAQPAPAPRPRPPAFASQPPRLVPPPSAAARTGTRGLALAWIVSLLVLAGAAVAANVWAAVLIAAWPPLARVLPFLPIQ
;
A
#
# COMPACT_ATOMS: atom_id res chain seq x y z
N MET A 1 2.20 -8.42 -15.75
CA MET A 1 3.65 -8.32 -15.48
C MET A 1 3.92 -7.97 -14.02
N ARG A 2 5.11 -8.28 -13.48
CA ARG A 2 5.50 -7.94 -12.10
C ARG A 2 6.47 -6.76 -12.07
N ILE A 3 6.13 -5.74 -11.28
CA ILE A 3 7.00 -4.58 -11.03
C ILE A 3 7.39 -4.53 -9.54
N THR A 4 8.60 -4.06 -9.26
CA THR A 4 9.13 -3.95 -7.90
C THR A 4 9.48 -2.50 -7.60
N CYS A 5 9.12 -2.02 -6.40
CA CYS A 5 9.46 -0.69 -5.94
C CYS A 5 10.94 -0.64 -5.51
N PRO A 6 11.79 0.23 -6.11
CA PRO A 6 13.22 0.30 -5.78
C PRO A 6 13.51 0.86 -4.37
N ALA A 7 12.53 1.50 -3.73
CA ALA A 7 12.71 2.13 -2.42
C ALA A 7 12.34 1.23 -1.23
N CYS A 8 11.52 0.18 -1.42
CA CYS A 8 11.02 -0.65 -0.31
C CYS A 8 10.81 -2.12 -0.65
N ASP A 9 11.23 -2.54 -1.84
CA ASP A 9 11.17 -3.91 -2.36
C ASP A 9 9.75 -4.52 -2.42
N ALA A 10 8.71 -3.69 -2.40
CA ALA A 10 7.34 -4.15 -2.59
C ALA A 10 7.12 -4.61 -4.05
N SER A 11 6.60 -5.82 -4.23
CA SER A 11 6.23 -6.39 -5.53
C SER A 11 4.74 -6.18 -5.83
N TYR A 12 4.42 -5.77 -7.05
CA TYR A 12 3.05 -5.57 -7.54
C TYR A 12 2.83 -6.33 -8.85
N ASP A 13 1.67 -6.96 -8.99
CA ASP A 13 1.22 -7.55 -10.26
C ASP A 13 0.32 -6.55 -10.96
N VAL A 14 0.72 -6.11 -12.16
CA VAL A 14 0.03 -5.06 -12.91
C VAL A 14 -0.23 -5.54 -14.34
N PRO A 15 -1.47 -5.35 -14.87
CA PRO A 15 -1.79 -5.70 -16.25
C PRO A 15 -1.02 -4.83 -17.26
N ASP A 16 -0.49 -5.46 -18.30
CA ASP A 16 0.34 -4.80 -19.32
C ASP A 16 -0.39 -3.67 -20.08
N GLY A 17 -1.72 -3.75 -20.18
CA GLY A 17 -2.54 -2.70 -20.80
C GLY A 17 -2.63 -1.39 -20.00
N MET A 18 -2.16 -1.36 -18.74
CA MET A 18 -2.27 -0.19 -17.85
C MET A 18 -0.93 0.55 -17.65
N LEU A 19 0.17 -0.07 -18.09
CA LEU A 19 1.53 0.45 -17.95
C LEU A 19 2.08 0.78 -19.34
N SER A 20 1.86 2.02 -19.79
CA SER A 20 2.67 2.54 -20.88
C SER A 20 4.11 2.76 -20.38
N ALA A 21 5.12 2.61 -21.24
CA ALA A 21 6.53 2.80 -20.85
C ALA A 21 6.85 4.23 -20.32
N ALA A 22 5.89 5.16 -20.41
CA ALA A 22 5.97 6.52 -19.89
C ALA A 22 5.10 6.75 -18.63
N SER A 23 4.33 5.75 -18.16
CA SER A 23 3.45 5.89 -17.01
C SER A 23 4.24 5.93 -15.70
N GLU A 24 4.01 6.97 -14.91
CA GLU A 24 4.59 7.14 -13.59
C GLU A 24 3.74 6.39 -12.55
N VAL A 25 4.37 5.50 -11.77
CA VAL A 25 3.69 4.64 -10.78
C VAL A 25 4.07 5.05 -9.36
N ARG A 26 3.08 5.05 -8.46
CA ARG A 26 3.26 5.41 -7.05
C ARG A 26 3.17 4.16 -6.17
N CYS A 27 4.16 3.98 -5.29
CA CYS A 27 4.18 2.89 -4.34
C CYS A 27 3.10 3.10 -3.27
N VAL A 28 2.27 2.09 -3.02
CA VAL A 28 1.28 2.15 -1.92
C VAL A 28 1.97 2.04 -0.56
N ARG A 29 3.12 1.35 -0.48
CA ARG A 29 3.82 1.08 0.78
C ARG A 29 4.69 2.24 1.27
N CYS A 30 5.51 2.82 0.38
CA CYS A 30 6.47 3.88 0.74
C CYS A 30 6.23 5.20 0.00
N THR A 31 5.18 5.29 -0.80
CA THR A 31 4.82 6.52 -1.53
C THR A 31 5.82 6.98 -2.60
N HIS A 32 6.92 6.25 -2.78
CA HIS A 32 7.92 6.54 -3.80
C HIS A 32 7.31 6.44 -5.20
N VAL A 33 7.65 7.39 -6.05
CA VAL A 33 7.14 7.49 -7.40
C VAL A 33 8.26 7.19 -8.38
N TRP A 34 8.06 6.20 -9.26
CA TRP A 34 9.07 5.78 -10.22
C TRP A 34 8.45 5.41 -11.56
N ARG A 35 9.28 5.27 -12.58
CA ARG A 35 8.86 4.72 -13.88
C ARG A 35 9.39 3.30 -13.98
N PRO A 36 8.54 2.29 -14.20
CA PRO A 36 9.01 0.94 -14.43
C PRO A 36 9.73 0.92 -15.78
N LEU A 37 11.02 0.56 -15.78
CA LEU A 37 11.75 0.29 -17.01
C LEU A 37 11.15 -0.97 -17.64
N GLY A 38 10.21 -0.79 -18.58
CA GLY A 38 9.85 -1.83 -19.51
C GLY A 38 11.07 -2.23 -20.37
N PRO A 39 11.05 -3.40 -21.02
CA PRO A 39 12.11 -3.79 -21.94
C PRO A 39 12.33 -2.67 -22.97
N ALA A 40 13.55 -2.15 -22.99
CA ALA A 40 13.92 -0.92 -23.67
C ALA A 40 13.62 -0.98 -25.18
N PRO A 41 12.93 0.01 -25.76
CA PRO A 41 13.11 0.32 -27.17
C PRO A 41 14.55 0.82 -27.37
N MET A 42 15.17 0.30 -28.42
CA MET A 42 16.54 0.56 -28.84
C MET A 42 16.90 2.06 -28.84
N PRO A 43 18.10 2.48 -28.38
CA PRO A 43 18.47 3.89 -28.32
C PRO A 43 18.63 4.47 -29.72
N ALA A 44 17.87 5.51 -30.05
CA ALA A 44 18.22 6.43 -31.13
C ALA A 44 19.33 7.38 -30.64
N PRO A 45 20.31 7.74 -31.48
CA PRO A 45 21.49 8.50 -31.06
C PRO A 45 21.14 9.93 -30.63
N PRO A 46 21.93 10.53 -29.71
CA PRO A 46 21.68 11.88 -29.22
C PRO A 46 21.99 12.91 -30.32
N VAL A 47 21.02 13.76 -30.65
CA VAL A 47 21.24 14.93 -31.50
C VAL A 47 21.97 15.98 -30.66
N ALA A 48 23.15 16.40 -31.14
CA ALA A 48 24.01 17.38 -30.51
C ALA A 48 23.32 18.75 -30.35
N SER A 49 23.48 19.35 -29.17
CA SER A 49 23.08 20.73 -28.89
C SER A 49 24.07 21.71 -29.55
N PRO A 50 23.64 22.72 -30.33
CA PRO A 50 24.55 23.73 -30.86
C PRO A 50 25.10 24.64 -29.75
N ALA A 51 26.36 25.03 -29.89
CA ALA A 51 27.11 25.85 -28.94
C ALA A 51 26.52 27.28 -28.77
N PRO A 52 26.71 27.93 -27.61
CA PRO A 52 26.19 29.27 -27.36
C PRO A 52 26.92 30.37 -28.15
N LYS A 53 26.18 31.33 -28.71
CA LYS A 53 26.70 32.54 -29.37
C LYS A 53 27.27 33.52 -28.31
N PRO A 54 28.38 34.25 -28.57
CA PRO A 54 28.95 35.22 -27.63
C PRO A 54 27.98 36.34 -27.25
N ALA A 55 27.98 36.70 -25.97
CA ALA A 55 27.13 37.73 -25.36
C ALA A 55 27.54 39.15 -25.77
N PRO A 56 26.59 40.09 -25.94
CA PRO A 56 26.86 41.51 -26.16
C PRO A 56 27.46 42.19 -24.91
N PRO A 57 28.15 43.35 -25.07
CA PRO A 57 28.87 44.03 -23.99
C PRO A 57 27.93 44.54 -22.87
N PRO A 58 28.47 44.72 -21.65
CA PRO A 58 27.67 45.06 -20.48
C PRO A 58 27.08 46.47 -20.59
N VAL A 59 25.76 46.55 -20.43
CA VAL A 59 25.03 47.81 -20.22
C VAL A 59 25.34 48.31 -18.80
N PRO A 60 25.58 49.61 -18.57
CA PRO A 60 25.78 50.15 -17.23
C PRO A 60 24.56 49.86 -16.33
N PRO A 61 24.78 49.58 -15.03
CA PRO A 61 23.69 49.26 -14.12
C PRO A 61 22.76 50.47 -13.96
N PRO A 62 21.43 50.27 -13.98
CA PRO A 62 20.50 51.32 -13.59
C PRO A 62 20.74 51.67 -12.12
N LEU A 63 20.69 52.97 -11.80
CA LEU A 63 20.69 53.46 -10.42
C LEU A 63 19.55 52.77 -9.65
N ALA A 64 19.91 52.07 -8.58
CA ALA A 64 18.96 51.33 -7.76
C ALA A 64 17.93 52.30 -7.15
N PRO A 65 16.61 52.02 -7.27
CA PRO A 65 15.60 52.73 -6.51
C PRO A 65 15.85 52.55 -5.00
N ALA A 66 15.65 53.60 -4.22
CA ALA A 66 15.70 53.55 -2.78
C ALA A 66 14.76 52.44 -2.26
N GLN A 67 15.30 51.48 -1.52
CA GLN A 67 14.52 50.40 -0.94
C GLN A 67 13.50 50.97 0.07
N PRO A 68 12.20 50.64 -0.04
CA PRO A 68 11.24 50.93 1.00
C PRO A 68 11.61 50.20 2.30
N ALA A 69 11.43 50.87 3.43
CA ALA A 69 11.69 50.29 4.74
C ALA A 69 10.91 48.98 4.96
N PRO A 70 11.45 47.98 5.70
CA PRO A 70 10.79 46.71 5.91
C PRO A 70 9.47 46.89 6.66
N ALA A 71 8.39 46.34 6.10
CA ALA A 71 7.10 46.28 6.79
C ALA A 71 7.22 45.43 8.08
N PRO A 72 6.48 45.76 9.16
CA PRO A 72 6.45 44.97 10.37
C PRO A 72 5.98 43.54 10.07
N ARG A 73 6.76 42.53 10.47
CA ARG A 73 6.37 41.12 10.30
C ARG A 73 5.15 40.81 11.17
N PRO A 74 4.14 40.09 10.65
CA PRO A 74 3.05 39.59 11.48
C PRO A 74 3.58 38.68 12.58
N ARG A 75 3.19 38.94 13.82
CA ARG A 75 3.52 38.09 14.97
C ARG A 75 2.79 36.75 14.79
N PRO A 76 3.47 35.60 14.86
CA PRO A 76 2.79 34.31 14.72
C PRO A 76 1.75 34.15 15.85
N PRO A 77 0.59 33.53 15.57
CA PRO A 77 -0.40 33.26 16.59
C PRO A 77 0.22 32.34 17.66
N ALA A 78 0.00 32.68 18.92
CA ALA A 78 0.40 31.82 20.03
C ALA A 78 -0.42 30.52 19.93
N PHE A 79 0.24 29.41 19.63
CA PHE A 79 -0.40 28.09 19.70
C PHE A 79 -0.75 27.82 21.17
N ALA A 80 -2.04 27.84 21.48
CA ALA A 80 -2.52 27.33 22.75
C ALA A 80 -2.21 25.82 22.79
N SER A 81 -1.29 25.43 23.66
CA SER A 81 -0.98 24.03 23.93
C SER A 81 -2.23 23.36 24.52
N GLN A 82 -2.93 22.60 23.69
CA GLN A 82 -4.09 21.84 24.11
C GLN A 82 -3.61 20.74 25.06
N PRO A 83 -4.20 20.60 26.27
CA PRO A 83 -3.76 19.58 27.21
C PRO A 83 -3.96 18.19 26.58
N PRO A 84 -3.04 17.24 26.83
CA PRO A 84 -3.15 15.89 26.30
C PRO A 84 -4.48 15.29 26.75
N ARG A 85 -5.32 14.89 25.77
CA ARG A 85 -6.55 14.16 26.07
C ARG A 85 -6.16 12.82 26.70
N LEU A 86 -6.45 12.67 27.98
CA LEU A 86 -6.34 11.40 28.69
C LEU A 86 -7.39 10.45 28.10
N VAL A 87 -6.92 9.38 27.45
CA VAL A 87 -7.79 8.29 27.01
C VAL A 87 -8.27 7.54 28.27
N PRO A 88 -9.58 7.48 28.55
CA PRO A 88 -10.07 6.75 29.71
C PRO A 88 -9.76 5.25 29.56
N PRO A 89 -9.44 4.54 30.65
CA PRO A 89 -9.19 3.11 30.60
C PRO A 89 -10.43 2.36 30.07
N PRO A 90 -10.25 1.27 29.31
CA PRO A 90 -11.37 0.50 28.79
C PRO A 90 -12.24 0.01 29.95
N SER A 91 -13.51 0.42 29.95
CA SER A 91 -14.43 0.13 31.03
C SER A 91 -14.79 -1.36 31.07
N ALA A 92 -15.07 -1.86 32.27
CA ALA A 92 -15.46 -3.24 32.54
C ALA A 92 -16.62 -3.78 31.67
N ALA A 93 -17.42 -2.88 31.08
CA ALA A 93 -18.51 -3.19 30.15
C ALA A 93 -18.04 -3.90 28.86
N ALA A 94 -16.77 -3.77 28.48
CA ALA A 94 -16.19 -4.52 27.36
C ALA A 94 -16.13 -6.04 27.60
N ARG A 95 -16.20 -6.50 28.87
CA ARG A 95 -16.10 -7.93 29.20
C ARG A 95 -17.37 -8.72 28.92
N THR A 96 -18.53 -8.07 28.79
CA THR A 96 -19.78 -8.77 28.51
C THR A 96 -19.89 -9.18 27.05
N GLY A 97 -19.28 -8.41 26.13
CA GLY A 97 -19.23 -8.73 24.71
C GLY A 97 -18.38 -9.96 24.38
N THR A 98 -17.38 -10.29 25.20
CA THR A 98 -16.49 -11.43 24.92
C THR A 98 -17.16 -12.79 25.15
N ARG A 99 -18.14 -12.88 26.07
CA ARG A 99 -18.89 -14.13 26.30
C ARG A 99 -19.76 -14.51 25.12
N GLY A 100 -20.44 -13.54 24.51
CA GLY A 100 -21.24 -13.76 23.30
C GLY A 100 -20.36 -14.16 22.12
N LEU A 101 -19.21 -13.51 21.97
CA LEU A 101 -18.23 -13.86 20.94
C LEU A 101 -17.64 -15.26 21.17
N ALA A 102 -17.32 -15.62 22.41
CA ALA A 102 -16.81 -16.96 22.75
C ALA A 102 -17.84 -18.06 22.44
N LEU A 103 -19.12 -17.84 22.80
CA LEU A 103 -20.21 -18.76 22.45
C LEU A 103 -20.38 -18.90 20.93
N ALA A 104 -20.34 -17.80 20.18
CA ALA A 104 -20.41 -17.82 18.72
C ALA A 104 -19.26 -18.62 18.11
N TRP A 105 -18.03 -18.45 18.63
CA TRP A 105 -16.87 -19.23 18.22
C TRP A 105 -17.02 -20.71 18.55
N ILE A 106 -17.49 -21.07 19.75
CA ILE A 106 -17.71 -22.47 20.15
C ILE A 106 -18.75 -23.13 19.23
N VAL A 107 -19.87 -22.46 18.97
CA VAL A 107 -20.91 -22.97 18.06
C VAL A 107 -20.36 -23.15 16.65
N SER A 108 -19.60 -22.19 16.14
CA SER A 108 -18.98 -22.28 14.81
C SER A 108 -17.99 -23.46 14.73
N LEU A 109 -17.14 -23.64 15.73
CA LEU A 109 -16.21 -24.77 15.79
C LEU A 109 -16.94 -26.11 15.89
N LEU A 110 -18.04 -26.19 16.66
CA LEU A 110 -18.85 -27.39 16.75
C LEU A 110 -19.52 -27.75 15.42
N VAL A 111 -20.03 -26.76 14.69
CA VAL A 111 -20.60 -26.96 13.35
C VAL A 111 -19.54 -27.46 12.37
N LEU A 112 -18.35 -26.86 12.38
CA LEU A 112 -17.23 -27.27 11.51
C LEU A 112 -16.73 -28.68 11.87
N ALA A 113 -16.57 -28.99 13.15
CA ALA A 113 -16.17 -30.32 13.62
C ALA A 113 -17.23 -31.37 13.24
N GLY A 114 -18.51 -31.08 13.43
CA GLY A 114 -19.61 -31.96 13.04
C GLY A 114 -19.64 -32.22 11.53
N ALA A 115 -19.45 -31.19 10.71
CA ALA A 115 -19.36 -31.34 9.26
C ALA A 115 -18.15 -32.18 8.82
N ALA A 116 -17.00 -32.03 9.49
CA ALA A 116 -15.81 -32.82 9.21
C ALA A 116 -16.00 -34.30 9.60
N VAL A 117 -16.60 -34.58 10.76
CA VAL A 117 -16.94 -35.93 11.20
C VAL A 117 -17.92 -36.58 10.22
N ALA A 118 -18.97 -35.86 9.84
CA ALA A 118 -19.92 -36.29 8.82
C ALA A 118 -19.23 -36.68 7.50
N ALA A 119 -18.40 -35.79 6.96
CA ALA A 119 -17.67 -36.03 5.72
C ALA A 119 -16.76 -37.27 5.81
N ASN A 120 -16.20 -37.56 6.98
CA ASN A 120 -15.36 -38.74 7.20
C ASN A 120 -16.19 -40.04 7.29
N VAL A 121 -17.30 -40.03 8.04
CA VAL A 121 -18.22 -41.20 8.15
C VAL A 121 -18.80 -41.57 6.78
N TRP A 122 -19.15 -40.58 5.97
CA TRP A 122 -19.68 -40.78 4.61
C TRP A 122 -18.63 -40.68 3.51
N ALA A 123 -17.33 -40.74 3.85
CA ALA A 123 -16.25 -40.52 2.91
C ALA A 123 -16.33 -41.43 1.68
N ALA A 124 -16.73 -42.69 1.83
CA ALA A 124 -16.89 -43.62 0.71
C ALA A 124 -17.92 -43.12 -0.32
N VAL A 125 -19.05 -42.56 0.13
CA VAL A 125 -20.09 -42.00 -0.74
C VAL A 125 -19.61 -40.70 -1.39
N LEU A 126 -18.93 -39.84 -0.63
CA LEU A 126 -18.37 -38.58 -1.15
C LEU A 126 -17.27 -38.82 -2.19
N ILE A 127 -16.37 -39.79 -1.95
CA ILE A 127 -15.29 -40.14 -2.86
C ILE A 127 -15.85 -40.77 -4.13
N ALA A 128 -16.90 -41.60 -4.03
CA ALA A 128 -17.58 -42.17 -5.19
C ALA A 128 -18.27 -41.09 -6.05
N ALA A 129 -18.89 -40.08 -5.41
CA ALA A 129 -19.52 -38.96 -6.12
C ALA A 129 -18.49 -37.97 -6.71
N TRP A 130 -17.35 -37.75 -6.02
CA TRP A 130 -16.30 -36.85 -6.47
C TRP A 130 -14.88 -37.37 -6.14
N PRO A 131 -14.24 -38.12 -7.06
CA PRO A 131 -12.95 -38.78 -6.85
C PRO A 131 -11.77 -37.89 -6.40
N PRO A 132 -11.67 -36.59 -6.78
CA PRO A 132 -10.63 -35.68 -6.28
C PRO A 132 -10.59 -35.54 -4.75
N LEU A 133 -11.71 -35.79 -4.05
CA LEU A 133 -11.77 -35.73 -2.59
C LEU A 133 -10.94 -36.82 -1.89
N ALA A 134 -10.58 -37.89 -2.61
CA ALA A 134 -9.72 -38.96 -2.09
C ALA A 134 -8.34 -38.46 -1.62
N ARG A 135 -7.90 -37.28 -2.08
CA ARG A 135 -6.63 -36.66 -1.67
C ARG A 135 -6.74 -35.84 -0.38
N VAL A 136 -7.94 -35.48 0.07
CA VAL A 136 -8.13 -34.51 1.18
C VAL A 136 -8.69 -35.19 2.42
N LEU A 137 -9.68 -36.08 2.26
CA LEU A 137 -10.31 -36.81 3.36
C LEU A 137 -9.38 -37.74 4.18
N PRO A 138 -8.36 -38.44 3.61
CA PRO A 138 -7.55 -39.36 4.41
C PRO A 138 -6.65 -38.65 5.45
N PHE A 139 -6.50 -37.32 5.36
CA PHE A 139 -5.67 -36.54 6.28
C PHE A 139 -6.42 -36.00 7.50
N LEU A 140 -7.72 -36.27 7.64
CA LEU A 140 -8.50 -35.77 8.77
C LEU A 140 -8.40 -36.76 9.94
N PRO A 141 -7.49 -36.55 10.91
CA PRO A 141 -7.19 -37.52 11.94
C PRO A 141 -8.04 -37.17 13.16
N ILE A 142 -9.19 -37.81 13.28
CA ILE A 142 -9.88 -37.87 14.57
C ILE A 142 -9.63 -39.30 15.07
N GLN A 143 -8.48 -39.47 15.72
CA GLN A 143 -8.13 -40.60 16.59
C GLN A 143 -8.09 -40.06 18.02
#